data_AF-A0A5E4HGA0-F1
#
_entry.id   AF-A0A5E4HGA0-F1
#
_cell.length_a   1.000
_cell.length_b   1.000
_cell.length_c   1.000
_cell.angle_alpha   90.00
_cell.angle_beta   90.00
_cell.angle_gamma   90.00
#
_symmetry.space_group_name_H-M   'P 1'
#
loop_
_entity.id
_entity.type
_entity.pdbx_description
1 polymer ?
#
loop_
_entity_poly.entity_id
_entity_poly.type
_entity_poly.pdbx_seq_one_letter_code
_entity_poly.pdbx_strand_id
1 'polypeptide(L)'
;MDENLITNWLIAIGTIALAIIAVFQDKIRSWLMRPKLNVSIVVAPPDCHKTTLVSFTQDGRLIEADCYYFRIRVKNIGNQRAELVEVFAAELLKQQADGSFKKMDSFLPMNLVWAHIKRPFFDAISPGMEKHCDLGHVIEPPKRAMFGGEDNPQLGIPADKTIFSFDLAVKPNTMSHLIPQGKYRLALQIAAANTEPVKKILEITLTGSWYDDEARMFSDGIGIRIL
;
A
#
# COMPACT_ATOMS: atom_id res chain seq x y z
N MET A 1 -42.74 43.16 16.83
CA MET A 1 -41.44 42.63 17.27
C MET A 1 -40.43 43.71 16.95
N ASP A 2 -39.71 44.22 17.95
CA ASP A 2 -38.92 45.44 17.83
C ASP A 2 -37.76 45.25 16.84
N GLU A 3 -37.71 46.05 15.78
CA GLU A 3 -36.71 45.95 14.70
C GLU A 3 -35.28 46.16 15.25
N ASN A 4 -35.18 46.98 16.30
CA ASN A 4 -33.94 47.21 17.06
C ASN A 4 -33.48 45.97 17.83
N LEU A 5 -34.41 45.15 18.36
CA LEU A 5 -34.06 43.92 19.07
C LEU A 5 -33.47 42.88 18.11
N ILE A 6 -34.07 42.73 16.93
CA ILE A 6 -33.59 41.82 15.87
C ILE A 6 -32.19 42.25 15.42
N THR A 7 -31.98 43.55 15.19
CA THR A 7 -30.70 44.11 14.75
C THR A 7 -29.61 43.89 15.81
N ASN A 8 -29.90 44.12 17.08
CA ASN A 8 -28.94 43.91 18.17
C ASN A 8 -28.54 42.43 18.33
N TRP A 9 -29.50 41.50 18.19
CA TRP A 9 -29.19 40.07 18.21
C TRP A 9 -28.31 39.66 17.02
N LEU A 10 -28.56 40.18 15.82
CA LEU A 10 -27.73 39.91 14.65
C LEU A 10 -26.29 40.43 14.82
N ILE A 11 -26.12 41.65 15.37
CA ILE A 11 -24.80 42.22 15.66
C ILE A 11 -24.06 41.38 16.72
N ALA A 12 -24.75 40.98 17.79
CA ALA A 12 -24.16 40.16 18.86
C ALA A 12 -23.71 38.79 18.33
N ILE A 13 -24.56 38.11 17.55
CA ILE A 13 -24.22 36.83 16.91
C ILE A 13 -23.05 37.01 15.94
N GLY A 14 -23.06 38.06 15.11
CA GLY A 14 -21.97 38.34 14.17
C GLY A 14 -20.63 38.60 14.88
N THR A 15 -20.64 39.34 15.98
CA THR A 15 -19.44 39.63 16.78
C THR A 15 -18.89 38.35 17.44
N ILE A 16 -19.75 37.51 18.00
CA ILE A 16 -19.35 36.22 18.58
C ILE A 16 -18.78 35.29 17.48
N ALA A 17 -19.43 35.23 16.32
CA ALA A 17 -18.95 34.43 15.18
C ALA A 17 -17.58 34.90 14.69
N LEU A 18 -17.35 36.22 14.57
CA LEU A 18 -16.05 36.78 14.21
C LEU A 18 -14.98 36.47 15.26
N ALA A 19 -15.31 36.57 16.56
CA ALA A 19 -14.38 36.21 17.63
C ALA A 19 -14.01 34.72 17.59
N ILE A 20 -14.98 33.83 17.34
CA ILE A 20 -14.73 32.39 17.14
C ILE A 20 -13.84 32.17 15.92
N ILE A 21 -14.15 32.78 14.78
CA ILE A 21 -13.34 32.64 13.56
C ILE A 21 -11.92 33.16 13.82
N ALA A 22 -11.75 34.32 14.45
CA ALA A 22 -10.42 34.89 14.73
C ALA A 22 -9.58 33.98 15.65
N VAL A 23 -10.19 33.39 16.68
CA VAL A 23 -9.51 32.47 17.61
C VAL A 23 -9.21 31.12 16.96
N PHE A 24 -10.10 30.62 16.10
CA PHE A 24 -10.00 29.28 15.51
C PHE A 24 -9.62 29.27 14.03
N GLN A 25 -9.20 30.41 13.45
CA GLN A 25 -8.95 30.53 12.01
C GLN A 25 -7.96 29.49 11.51
N ASP A 26 -6.86 29.29 12.23
CA ASP A 26 -5.82 28.32 11.86
C ASP A 26 -6.31 26.88 11.98
N LYS A 27 -7.17 26.59 12.96
CA LYS A 27 -7.77 25.25 13.12
C LYS A 27 -8.81 24.97 12.03
N ILE A 28 -9.62 25.96 11.69
CA ILE A 28 -10.59 25.88 10.60
C ILE A 28 -9.86 25.72 9.26
N ARG A 29 -8.83 26.54 9.02
CA ARG A 29 -8.03 26.50 7.79
C ARG A 29 -7.26 25.19 7.65
N SER A 30 -6.62 24.70 8.72
CA SER A 30 -5.91 23.41 8.69
C SER A 30 -6.88 22.24 8.46
N TRP A 31 -8.07 22.27 9.06
CA TRP A 31 -9.10 21.26 8.81
C TRP A 31 -9.62 21.28 7.36
N LEU A 32 -9.87 22.47 6.81
CA LEU A 32 -10.39 22.64 5.45
C LEU A 32 -9.34 22.35 4.37
N MET A 33 -8.07 22.65 4.64
CA MET A 33 -6.98 22.56 3.67
C MET A 33 -6.17 21.26 3.77
N ARG A 34 -6.48 20.33 4.67
CA ARG A 34 -5.66 19.13 4.90
C ARG A 34 -5.43 18.26 3.65
N PRO A 35 -4.30 17.52 3.57
CA PRO A 35 -4.13 16.47 2.58
C PRO A 35 -5.17 15.36 2.81
N LYS A 36 -5.58 14.72 1.72
CA LYS A 36 -6.47 13.55 1.77
C LYS A 36 -5.88 12.49 0.85
N LEU A 37 -5.41 11.40 1.44
CA LEU A 37 -4.80 10.32 0.69
C LEU A 37 -5.88 9.32 0.25
N ASN A 38 -5.77 8.88 -1.00
CA ASN A 38 -6.54 7.80 -1.57
C ASN A 38 -5.59 6.72 -2.08
N VAL A 39 -6.01 5.47 -1.97
CA VAL A 39 -5.24 4.32 -2.42
C VAL A 39 -6.09 3.53 -3.40
N SER A 40 -5.48 3.19 -4.53
CA SER A 40 -6.07 2.36 -5.56
C SER A 40 -5.03 1.39 -6.11
N ILE A 41 -5.50 0.35 -6.78
CA ILE A 41 -4.68 -0.52 -7.61
C ILE A 41 -5.54 -0.99 -8.78
N VAL A 42 -4.96 -1.00 -9.97
CA VAL A 42 -5.51 -1.67 -11.16
C VAL A 42 -4.55 -2.80 -11.53
N VAL A 43 -5.06 -4.02 -11.76
CA VAL A 43 -4.21 -5.16 -12.15
C VAL A 43 -3.89 -5.08 -13.65
N ALA A 44 -3.18 -4.02 -14.02
CA ALA A 44 -2.69 -3.71 -15.36
C ALA A 44 -1.59 -2.64 -15.27
N PRO A 45 -0.79 -2.42 -16.32
CA PRO A 45 0.17 -1.32 -16.34
C PRO A 45 -0.54 0.03 -16.13
N PRO A 46 0.08 0.99 -15.41
CA PRO A 46 1.44 0.96 -14.85
C PRO A 46 1.54 0.38 -13.42
N ASP A 47 0.40 0.08 -12.79
CA ASP A 47 0.34 -0.41 -11.41
C ASP A 47 0.93 -1.83 -11.31
N CYS A 48 0.62 -2.68 -12.29
CA CYS A 48 1.11 -4.05 -12.37
C CYS A 48 1.73 -4.33 -13.74
N HIS A 49 2.90 -4.96 -13.79
CA HIS A 49 3.57 -5.30 -15.05
C HIS A 49 4.58 -6.43 -14.86
N LYS A 50 4.84 -7.16 -15.94
CA LYS A 50 5.93 -8.10 -16.12
C LYS A 50 7.22 -7.32 -16.34
N THR A 51 8.30 -7.79 -15.73
CA THR A 51 9.64 -7.26 -15.94
C THR A 51 10.66 -8.36 -15.62
N THR A 52 11.94 -8.03 -15.72
CA THR A 52 13.04 -8.94 -15.39
C THR A 52 13.72 -8.48 -14.12
N LEU A 53 13.80 -9.37 -13.13
CA LEU A 53 14.63 -9.18 -11.96
C LEU A 53 16.06 -9.62 -12.28
N VAL A 54 17.02 -8.77 -11.93
CA VAL A 54 18.44 -9.00 -12.18
C VAL A 54 19.20 -9.03 -10.86
N SER A 55 20.06 -10.02 -10.70
CA SER A 55 20.98 -10.15 -9.56
C SER A 55 22.34 -10.66 -10.03
N PHE A 56 23.32 -10.63 -9.13
CA PHE A 56 24.63 -11.22 -9.34
C PHE A 56 24.91 -12.27 -8.27
N THR A 57 25.44 -13.40 -8.68
CA THR A 57 26.00 -14.40 -7.75
C THR A 57 27.26 -13.86 -7.06
N GLN A 58 27.73 -14.57 -6.03
CA GLN A 58 29.00 -14.25 -5.36
C GLN A 58 30.21 -14.33 -6.31
N ASP A 59 30.16 -15.18 -7.35
CA ASP A 59 31.18 -15.28 -8.40
C ASP A 59 30.96 -14.31 -9.57
N GLY A 60 30.02 -13.35 -9.44
CA GLY A 60 29.80 -12.27 -10.39
C GLY A 60 28.99 -12.66 -11.65
N ARG A 61 28.36 -13.83 -11.66
CA ARG A 61 27.47 -14.24 -12.77
C ARG A 61 26.14 -13.54 -12.67
N LEU A 62 25.65 -13.08 -13.82
CA LEU A 62 24.33 -12.49 -13.96
C LEU A 62 23.24 -13.57 -13.78
N ILE A 63 22.27 -13.30 -12.91
CA ILE A 63 21.05 -14.10 -12.77
C ILE A 63 19.88 -13.22 -13.22
N GLU A 64 19.04 -13.77 -14.10
CA GLU A 64 17.84 -13.11 -14.60
C GLU A 64 16.62 -14.01 -14.43
N ALA A 65 15.52 -13.43 -13.96
CA ALA A 65 14.24 -14.10 -13.90
C ALA A 65 13.11 -13.14 -14.24
N ASP A 66 12.11 -13.66 -14.96
CA ASP A 66 10.88 -12.93 -15.14
C ASP A 66 10.18 -12.78 -13.78
N CYS A 67 9.58 -11.62 -13.56
CA CYS A 67 8.78 -11.35 -12.39
C CYS A 67 7.60 -10.44 -12.75
N TYR A 68 6.56 -10.51 -11.93
CA TYR A 68 5.44 -9.58 -11.99
C TYR A 68 5.46 -8.72 -10.75
N TYR A 69 5.53 -7.40 -10.94
CA TYR A 69 5.45 -6.42 -9.86
C TYR A 69 4.03 -5.91 -9.69
N PHE A 70 3.63 -5.69 -8.45
CA PHE A 70 2.34 -5.12 -8.06
C PHE A 70 2.59 -3.87 -7.22
N ARG A 71 1.98 -2.76 -7.64
CA ARG A 71 2.13 -1.47 -6.99
C ARG A 71 0.78 -0.90 -6.66
N ILE A 72 0.64 -0.40 -5.45
CA ILE A 72 -0.49 0.44 -5.11
C ILE A 72 -0.17 1.88 -5.50
N ARG A 73 -1.19 2.60 -5.92
CA ARG A 73 -1.13 4.02 -6.22
C ARG A 73 -1.65 4.80 -5.02
N VAL A 74 -0.82 5.68 -4.49
CA VAL A 74 -1.20 6.61 -3.43
C VAL A 74 -1.36 7.99 -4.05
N LYS A 75 -2.58 8.51 -4.01
CA LYS A 75 -2.95 9.81 -4.59
C LYS A 75 -3.34 10.79 -3.51
N ASN A 76 -2.86 12.02 -3.61
CA ASN A 76 -3.36 13.10 -2.78
C ASN A 76 -4.54 13.79 -3.49
N ILE A 77 -5.74 13.57 -2.98
CA ILE A 77 -7.00 14.18 -3.44
C ILE A 77 -7.43 15.36 -2.54
N GLY A 78 -6.60 15.76 -1.58
CA GLY A 78 -6.82 16.93 -0.73
C GLY A 78 -6.25 18.22 -1.33
N ASN A 79 -6.33 19.30 -0.56
CA ASN A 79 -5.98 20.66 -1.02
C ASN A 79 -4.61 21.14 -0.53
N GLN A 80 -3.87 20.32 0.20
CA GLN A 80 -2.51 20.59 0.66
C GLN A 80 -1.60 19.40 0.39
N ARG A 81 -0.32 19.69 0.20
CA ARG A 81 0.76 18.70 0.04
C ARG A 81 0.81 17.77 1.26
N ALA A 82 0.79 16.46 1.00
CA ALA A 82 1.03 15.44 2.02
C ALA A 82 2.53 15.29 2.20
N GLU A 83 3.05 15.46 3.41
CA GLU A 83 4.49 15.44 3.71
C GLU A 83 4.88 14.14 4.41
N LEU A 84 6.06 13.60 4.12
CA LEU A 84 6.62 12.37 4.71
C LEU A 84 5.61 11.21 4.66
N VAL A 85 5.14 10.90 3.45
CA VAL A 85 4.11 9.89 3.22
C VAL A 85 4.71 8.50 3.39
N GLU A 86 4.01 7.63 4.10
CA GLU A 86 4.38 6.23 4.30
C GLU A 86 3.20 5.29 4.08
N VAL A 87 3.50 4.03 3.77
CA VAL A 87 2.53 2.95 3.72
C VAL A 87 2.99 1.85 4.65
N PHE A 88 2.21 1.56 5.68
CA PHE A 88 2.49 0.56 6.69
C PHE A 88 1.58 -0.66 6.49
N ALA A 89 2.18 -1.82 6.29
CA ALA A 89 1.51 -3.12 6.22
C ALA A 89 1.25 -3.61 7.65
N ALA A 90 0.06 -3.34 8.17
CA ALA A 90 -0.25 -3.43 9.60
C ALA A 90 -0.61 -4.84 10.07
N GLU A 91 -1.28 -5.61 9.22
CA GLU A 91 -1.79 -6.94 9.58
C GLU A 91 -2.06 -7.75 8.33
N LEU A 92 -1.79 -9.06 8.39
CA LEU A 92 -2.11 -10.01 7.35
C LEU A 92 -3.08 -11.06 7.89
N LEU A 93 -4.17 -11.28 7.18
CA LEU A 93 -5.14 -12.33 7.45
C LEU A 93 -5.16 -13.32 6.29
N LYS A 94 -5.25 -14.61 6.61
CA LYS A 94 -5.39 -15.70 5.63
C LYS A 94 -6.78 -16.32 5.72
N GLN A 95 -7.40 -16.56 4.57
CA GLN A 95 -8.66 -17.28 4.50
C GLN A 95 -8.47 -18.75 4.92
N GLN A 96 -9.33 -19.23 5.80
CA GLN A 96 -9.39 -20.61 6.28
C GLN A 96 -10.39 -21.43 5.44
N ALA A 97 -10.42 -22.75 5.67
CA ALA A 97 -11.32 -23.66 4.94
C ALA A 97 -12.81 -23.37 5.16
N ASP A 98 -13.19 -22.78 6.31
CA ASP A 98 -14.55 -22.34 6.62
C ASP A 98 -14.92 -20.99 5.99
N GLY A 99 -14.00 -20.40 5.22
CA GLY A 99 -14.16 -19.10 4.57
C GLY A 99 -13.86 -17.90 5.47
N SER A 100 -13.63 -18.10 6.77
CA SER A 100 -13.24 -17.04 7.70
C SER A 100 -11.82 -16.54 7.43
N PHE A 101 -11.51 -15.31 7.84
CA PHE A 101 -10.16 -14.76 7.76
C PHE A 101 -9.53 -14.76 9.14
N LYS A 102 -8.39 -15.45 9.30
CA LYS A 102 -7.64 -15.51 10.55
C LYS A 102 -6.32 -14.76 10.41
N LYS A 103 -5.97 -13.99 11.44
CA LYS A 103 -4.68 -13.31 11.54
C LYS A 103 -3.52 -14.30 11.43
N MET A 104 -2.49 -13.92 10.71
CA MET A 104 -1.22 -14.65 10.65
C MET A 104 -0.25 -14.08 11.69
N ASP A 105 -0.10 -14.78 12.81
CA ASP A 105 0.77 -14.33 13.92
C ASP A 105 2.25 -14.25 13.54
N SER A 106 2.66 -14.97 12.50
CA SER A 106 4.02 -14.92 11.95
C SER A 106 4.30 -13.67 11.12
N PHE A 107 3.27 -12.93 10.68
CA PHE A 107 3.44 -11.73 9.87
C PHE A 107 3.99 -10.59 10.73
N LEU A 108 5.12 -10.01 10.31
CA LEU A 108 5.74 -8.89 11.00
C LEU A 108 5.30 -7.57 10.35
N PRO A 109 4.51 -6.73 11.05
CA PRO A 109 4.06 -5.46 10.49
C PRO A 109 5.21 -4.49 10.24
N MET A 110 5.25 -3.87 9.05
CA MET A 110 6.25 -2.86 8.71
C MET A 110 5.88 -2.06 7.47
N ASN A 111 6.68 -1.03 7.18
CA ASN A 111 6.55 -0.20 5.99
C ASN A 111 6.81 -0.98 4.71
N LEU A 112 6.00 -0.68 3.68
CA LEU A 112 6.31 -0.95 2.28
C LEU A 112 7.33 0.08 1.77
N VAL A 113 7.87 -0.14 0.57
CA VAL A 113 8.81 0.79 -0.06
C VAL A 113 8.23 1.50 -1.28
N TRP A 114 8.63 2.75 -1.46
CA TRP A 114 8.23 3.54 -2.62
C TRP A 114 8.97 3.13 -3.89
N ALA A 115 8.21 3.01 -4.98
CA ALA A 115 8.73 2.55 -6.27
C ALA A 115 9.87 3.45 -6.76
N HIS A 116 10.92 2.80 -7.29
CA HIS A 116 12.16 3.37 -7.84
C HIS A 116 13.13 3.99 -6.82
N ILE A 117 12.69 4.28 -5.59
CA ILE A 117 13.58 4.84 -4.55
C ILE A 117 13.86 3.87 -3.42
N LYS A 118 13.03 2.83 -3.26
CA LYS A 118 13.16 1.75 -2.27
C LYS A 118 13.37 2.26 -0.84
N ARG A 119 12.62 3.31 -0.47
CA ARG A 119 12.59 3.91 0.88
C ARG A 119 11.19 3.81 1.48
N PRO A 120 11.04 3.74 2.80
CA PRO A 120 9.72 3.65 3.46
C PRO A 120 8.94 4.97 3.48
N PHE A 121 9.65 6.11 3.44
CA PHE A 121 9.05 7.44 3.40
C PHE A 121 9.25 8.08 2.03
N PHE A 122 8.23 8.80 1.57
CA PHE A 122 8.29 9.66 0.39
C PHE A 122 8.11 11.09 0.84
N ASP A 123 9.01 11.97 0.41
CA ASP A 123 9.10 13.33 0.92
C ASP A 123 7.77 14.06 0.84
N ALA A 124 7.08 13.98 -0.31
CA ALA A 124 5.74 14.50 -0.39
C ALA A 124 4.94 14.08 -1.63
N ILE A 125 3.61 14.19 -1.52
CA ILE A 125 2.66 14.09 -2.64
C ILE A 125 1.84 15.37 -2.71
N SER A 126 2.03 16.17 -3.77
CA SER A 126 1.26 17.40 -4.01
C SER A 126 -0.21 17.11 -4.34
N PRO A 127 -1.14 18.06 -4.12
CA PRO A 127 -2.54 17.93 -4.53
C PRO A 127 -2.69 17.50 -6.00
N GLY A 128 -3.56 16.53 -6.25
CA GLY A 128 -3.82 15.97 -7.58
C GLY A 128 -2.78 14.97 -8.09
N MET A 129 -1.61 14.90 -7.44
CA MET A 129 -0.52 14.00 -7.82
C MET A 129 -0.63 12.64 -7.12
N GLU A 130 0.09 11.68 -7.68
CA GLU A 130 0.12 10.30 -7.21
C GLU A 130 1.52 9.71 -7.29
N LYS A 131 1.77 8.69 -6.48
CA LYS A 131 3.04 7.94 -6.45
C LYS A 131 2.76 6.45 -6.23
N HIS A 132 3.54 5.62 -6.91
CA HIS A 132 3.49 4.17 -6.72
C HIS A 132 4.33 3.74 -5.51
N CYS A 133 3.73 2.91 -4.66
CA CYS A 133 4.39 2.16 -3.60
C CYS A 133 4.40 0.68 -4.01
N ASP A 134 5.56 0.05 -3.95
CA ASP A 134 5.69 -1.37 -4.28
C ASP A 134 5.00 -2.19 -3.19
N LEU A 135 3.99 -2.98 -3.57
CA LEU A 135 3.33 -3.93 -2.68
C LEU A 135 4.17 -5.21 -2.57
N GLY A 136 4.65 -5.69 -3.71
CA GLY A 136 5.41 -6.91 -3.80
C GLY A 136 5.49 -7.45 -5.23
N HIS A 137 6.03 -8.65 -5.34
CA HIS A 137 6.22 -9.33 -6.62
C HIS A 137 6.08 -10.85 -6.50
N VAL A 138 5.93 -11.50 -7.65
CA VAL A 138 6.11 -12.94 -7.82
C VAL A 138 7.23 -13.16 -8.83
N ILE A 139 8.14 -14.08 -8.53
CA ILE A 139 9.26 -14.46 -9.42
C ILE A 139 8.90 -15.78 -10.11
N GLU A 140 9.37 -15.95 -11.34
CA GLU A 140 9.35 -17.20 -12.07
C GLU A 140 9.76 -18.37 -11.14
N PRO A 141 8.87 -19.34 -10.86
CA PRO A 141 9.04 -20.25 -9.73
C PRO A 141 10.36 -21.05 -9.71
N PRO A 142 10.82 -21.65 -10.84
CA PRO A 142 12.09 -22.38 -10.86
C PRO A 142 13.31 -21.51 -10.52
N LYS A 143 13.19 -20.19 -10.65
CA LYS A 143 14.31 -19.25 -10.48
C LYS A 143 14.30 -18.51 -9.15
N ARG A 144 13.20 -18.53 -8.39
CA ARG A 144 13.04 -17.77 -7.14
C ARG A 144 14.14 -18.05 -6.11
N ALA A 145 14.57 -19.31 -5.98
CA ALA A 145 15.62 -19.71 -5.03
C ALA A 145 17.01 -19.12 -5.34
N MET A 146 17.22 -18.61 -6.56
CA MET A 146 18.46 -17.92 -6.94
C MET A 146 18.52 -16.49 -6.40
N PHE A 147 17.42 -15.95 -5.88
CA PHE A 147 17.33 -14.61 -5.32
C PHE A 147 17.24 -14.67 -3.79
N GLY A 148 18.17 -13.99 -3.12
CA GLY A 148 18.24 -14.00 -1.66
C GLY A 148 16.95 -13.53 -0.98
N GLY A 149 16.39 -14.39 -0.13
CA GLY A 149 15.15 -14.11 0.59
C GLY A 149 13.89 -14.12 -0.27
N GLU A 150 13.91 -14.78 -1.43
CA GLU A 150 12.74 -14.97 -2.32
C GLU A 150 12.24 -16.42 -2.35
N ASP A 151 12.84 -17.29 -1.53
CA ASP A 151 12.37 -18.66 -1.32
C ASP A 151 12.46 -19.02 0.16
N ASN A 152 11.53 -19.88 0.60
CA ASN A 152 11.49 -20.37 1.98
C ASN A 152 11.12 -21.86 1.96
N PRO A 153 12.13 -22.75 1.99
CA PRO A 153 11.91 -24.21 2.00
C PRO A 153 11.03 -24.69 3.15
N GLN A 154 10.99 -23.99 4.28
CA GLN A 154 10.17 -24.33 5.44
C GLN A 154 8.67 -24.15 5.19
N LEU A 155 8.27 -23.37 4.18
CA LEU A 155 6.86 -23.29 3.76
C LEU A 155 6.40 -24.56 3.01
N GLY A 156 7.32 -25.45 2.60
CA GLY A 156 6.99 -26.67 1.87
C GLY A 156 6.36 -26.43 0.50
N ILE A 157 6.64 -25.28 -0.11
CA ILE A 157 6.05 -24.88 -1.39
C ILE A 157 6.86 -25.47 -2.54
N PRO A 158 6.23 -26.28 -3.42
CA PRO A 158 6.92 -26.85 -4.57
C PRO A 158 7.60 -25.78 -5.45
N ALA A 159 8.75 -26.11 -6.04
CA ALA A 159 9.55 -25.18 -6.84
C ALA A 159 8.84 -24.66 -8.10
N ASP A 160 7.77 -25.33 -8.55
CA ASP A 160 6.94 -24.93 -9.69
C ASP A 160 5.79 -23.97 -9.30
N LYS A 161 5.63 -23.65 -8.01
CA LYS A 161 4.54 -22.78 -7.53
C LYS A 161 4.98 -21.36 -7.25
N THR A 162 4.11 -20.38 -7.49
CA THR A 162 4.40 -18.98 -7.17
C THR A 162 4.35 -18.72 -5.67
N ILE A 163 5.24 -17.85 -5.20
CA ILE A 163 5.22 -17.25 -3.86
C ILE A 163 5.11 -15.74 -4.07
N PHE A 164 4.22 -15.07 -3.34
CA PHE A 164 4.16 -13.62 -3.33
C PHE A 164 5.11 -13.08 -2.26
N SER A 165 5.98 -12.16 -2.66
CA SER A 165 7.00 -11.54 -1.83
C SER A 165 6.65 -10.08 -1.62
N PHE A 166 6.35 -9.69 -0.37
CA PHE A 166 6.07 -8.29 -0.05
C PHE A 166 7.34 -7.45 -0.15
N ASP A 167 7.23 -6.27 -0.78
CA ASP A 167 8.32 -5.30 -0.92
C ASP A 167 8.39 -4.42 0.35
N LEU A 168 8.87 -5.04 1.43
CA LEU A 168 9.01 -4.43 2.75
C LEU A 168 10.30 -3.60 2.85
N ALA A 169 10.32 -2.63 3.78
CA ALA A 169 11.50 -1.81 4.07
C ALA A 169 12.73 -2.65 4.46
N VAL A 170 12.50 -3.80 5.09
CA VAL A 170 13.52 -4.82 5.38
C VAL A 170 12.88 -6.18 5.19
N LYS A 171 13.57 -7.12 4.53
CA LYS A 171 13.14 -8.53 4.48
C LYS A 171 13.43 -9.20 5.82
N PRO A 172 12.42 -9.68 6.56
CA PRO A 172 12.67 -10.30 7.86
C PRO A 172 13.36 -11.65 7.72
N ASN A 173 14.25 -11.98 8.65
CA ASN A 173 14.89 -13.31 8.72
C ASN A 173 13.88 -14.45 8.94
N THR A 174 12.69 -14.13 9.47
CA THR A 174 11.57 -15.08 9.59
C THR A 174 10.91 -15.42 8.26
N MET A 175 11.29 -14.74 7.17
CA MET A 175 10.70 -14.87 5.82
C MET A 175 9.19 -14.63 5.81
N SER A 176 8.69 -13.84 6.75
CA SER A 176 7.26 -13.52 6.91
C SER A 176 6.70 -12.60 5.83
N HIS A 177 7.59 -12.02 5.00
CA HIS A 177 7.22 -11.30 3.78
C HIS A 177 6.84 -12.22 2.62
N LEU A 178 7.10 -13.53 2.73
CA LEU A 178 6.75 -14.53 1.71
C LEU A 178 5.43 -15.20 2.07
N ILE A 179 4.46 -15.15 1.16
CA ILE A 179 3.18 -15.83 1.32
C ILE A 179 2.93 -16.84 0.18
N PRO A 180 2.52 -18.07 0.52
CA PRO A 180 2.20 -19.09 -0.47
C PRO A 180 0.82 -18.85 -1.09
N GLN A 181 0.39 -19.74 -1.98
CA GLN A 181 -0.95 -19.71 -2.56
C GLN A 181 -2.05 -19.65 -1.50
N GLY A 182 -3.14 -18.96 -1.84
CA GLY A 182 -4.27 -18.74 -0.96
C GLY A 182 -4.87 -17.35 -1.16
N LYS A 183 -5.86 -17.06 -0.32
CA LYS A 183 -6.55 -15.77 -0.29
C LYS A 183 -6.23 -15.04 1.01
N TYR A 184 -5.78 -13.80 0.88
CA TYR A 184 -5.26 -13.00 1.97
C TYR A 184 -5.91 -11.62 2.00
N ARG A 185 -5.95 -11.02 3.19
CA ARG A 185 -6.31 -9.62 3.38
C ARG A 185 -5.18 -8.93 4.13
N LEU A 186 -4.60 -7.92 3.50
CA LEU A 186 -3.57 -7.07 4.09
C LEU A 186 -4.22 -5.75 4.53
N ALA A 187 -4.15 -5.46 5.82
CA ALA A 187 -4.51 -4.15 6.35
C ALA A 187 -3.36 -3.18 6.11
N LEU A 188 -3.62 -2.13 5.34
CA LEU A 188 -2.71 -1.04 5.06
C LEU A 188 -3.11 0.19 5.89
N GLN A 189 -2.11 0.89 6.41
CA GLN A 189 -2.25 2.22 6.99
C GLN A 189 -1.39 3.19 6.18
N ILE A 190 -2.02 4.21 5.61
CA ILE A 190 -1.36 5.19 4.76
C ILE A 190 -1.37 6.51 5.51
N ALA A 191 -0.20 6.98 5.91
CA ALA A 191 -0.03 8.14 6.75
C ALA A 191 0.82 9.21 6.07
N ALA A 192 0.66 10.45 6.52
CA ALA A 192 1.56 11.56 6.23
C ALA A 192 1.68 12.41 7.49
N ALA A 193 2.77 13.14 7.66
CA ALA A 193 3.05 13.91 8.87
C ALA A 193 1.97 14.97 9.20
N ASN A 194 1.20 15.39 8.21
CA ASN A 194 0.18 16.44 8.31
C ASN A 194 -1.25 15.96 8.01
N THR A 195 -1.54 14.66 8.09
CA THR A 195 -2.92 14.15 8.00
C THR A 195 -3.10 12.84 8.78
N GLU A 196 -4.33 12.57 9.22
CA GLU A 196 -4.66 11.32 9.89
C GLU A 196 -4.49 10.11 8.95
N PRO A 197 -4.00 8.96 9.45
CA PRO A 197 -3.82 7.77 8.62
C PRO A 197 -5.14 7.28 8.01
N VAL A 198 -5.10 6.93 6.73
CA VAL A 198 -6.19 6.24 6.04
C VAL A 198 -5.95 4.74 6.10
N LYS A 199 -6.94 3.99 6.57
CA LYS A 199 -6.91 2.52 6.61
C LYS A 199 -7.55 1.94 5.37
N LYS A 200 -6.91 0.94 4.76
CA LYS A 200 -7.43 0.19 3.61
C LYS A 200 -7.17 -1.30 3.78
N ILE A 201 -8.08 -2.11 3.29
CA ILE A 201 -7.88 -3.56 3.22
C ILE A 201 -7.65 -3.92 1.76
N LEU A 202 -6.53 -4.56 1.49
CA LEU A 202 -6.16 -5.07 0.18
C LEU A 202 -6.31 -6.59 0.19
N GLU A 203 -7.10 -7.13 -0.74
CA GLU A 203 -7.29 -8.56 -0.90
C GLU A 203 -6.34 -9.09 -1.98
N ILE A 204 -5.60 -10.15 -1.67
CA ILE A 204 -4.69 -10.85 -2.58
C ILE A 204 -5.21 -12.27 -2.74
N THR A 205 -5.36 -12.72 -3.98
CA THR A 205 -5.65 -14.11 -4.31
C THR A 205 -4.52 -14.63 -5.17
N LEU A 206 -3.74 -15.57 -4.64
CA LEU A 206 -2.62 -16.20 -5.35
C LEU A 206 -2.98 -17.67 -5.59
N THR A 207 -2.99 -18.11 -6.84
CA THR A 207 -3.37 -19.49 -7.17
C THR A 207 -2.22 -20.48 -7.04
N GLY A 208 -0.98 -20.00 -7.07
CA GLY A 208 0.21 -20.83 -7.12
C GLY A 208 0.67 -21.14 -8.55
N SER A 209 -0.12 -20.78 -9.57
CA SER A 209 0.20 -21.03 -10.98
C SER A 209 1.00 -19.87 -11.57
N TRP A 210 1.97 -20.19 -12.41
CA TRP A 210 2.72 -19.22 -13.21
C TRP A 210 2.22 -19.23 -14.66
N TYR A 211 2.10 -18.04 -15.24
CA TYR A 211 1.80 -17.85 -16.65
C TYR A 211 2.79 -16.85 -17.23
N ASP A 212 3.41 -17.18 -18.37
CA ASP A 212 4.37 -16.28 -19.04
C ASP A 212 3.68 -15.10 -19.73
N ASP A 213 2.41 -15.28 -20.10
CA ASP A 213 1.55 -14.24 -20.62
C ASP A 213 1.04 -13.34 -19.48
N GLU A 214 1.28 -12.04 -19.61
CA GLU A 214 0.97 -11.07 -18.56
C GLU A 214 -0.54 -10.96 -18.29
N ALA A 215 -1.35 -10.89 -19.34
CA ALA A 215 -2.80 -10.77 -19.20
C ALA A 215 -3.39 -12.00 -18.50
N ARG A 216 -2.88 -13.19 -18.84
CA ARG A 216 -3.25 -14.44 -18.18
C ARG A 216 -2.77 -14.51 -16.73
N MET A 217 -1.56 -14.02 -16.45
CA MET A 217 -1.07 -13.96 -15.07
C MET A 217 -1.96 -13.06 -14.20
N PHE A 218 -2.41 -11.93 -14.73
CA PHE A 218 -3.27 -10.97 -14.01
C PHE A 218 -4.74 -11.37 -13.91
N SER A 219 -5.20 -12.32 -14.72
CA SER A 219 -6.56 -12.85 -14.66
C SER A 219 -6.66 -14.16 -13.88
N ASP A 220 -5.74 -15.10 -14.13
CA ASP A 220 -5.80 -16.47 -13.62
C ASP A 220 -4.75 -16.78 -12.53
N GLY A 221 -3.59 -16.11 -12.57
CA GLY A 221 -2.47 -16.38 -11.67
C GLY A 221 -2.59 -15.67 -10.33
N ILE A 222 -2.86 -14.37 -10.37
CA ILE A 222 -2.95 -13.51 -9.19
C ILE A 222 -3.97 -12.40 -9.38
N GLY A 223 -4.85 -12.25 -8.40
CA GLY A 223 -5.81 -11.15 -8.32
C GLY A 223 -5.52 -10.26 -7.11
N ILE A 224 -5.51 -8.94 -7.32
CA ILE A 224 -5.33 -7.95 -6.25
C ILE A 224 -6.41 -6.85 -6.36
N ARG A 225 -7.03 -6.50 -5.23
CA ARG A 225 -8.01 -5.41 -5.18
C ARG A 225 -8.09 -4.75 -3.80
N ILE A 226 -8.46 -3.47 -3.78
CA ILE A 226 -8.86 -2.78 -2.54
C ILE A 226 -10.33 -3.12 -2.24
N LEU A 227 -10.63 -3.42 -0.97
CA LEU A 227 -11.99 -3.61 -0.45
C LEU A 227 -12.62 -2.30 0.03
#